data_AF-A0A1G8HS04-F1
#
_entry.id   AF-A0A1G8HS04-F1
#
_cell.length_a   1.000
_cell.length_b   1.000
_cell.length_c   1.000
_cell.angle_alpha   90.00
_cell.angle_beta   90.00
_cell.angle_gamma   90.00
#
_symmetry.space_group_name_H-M   'P 1'
#
loop_
_entity.id
_entity.type
_entity.pdbx_description
1 polymer ?
#
loop_
_entity_poly.entity_id
_entity_poly.type
_entity_poly.pdbx_seq_one_letter_code
_entity_poly.pdbx_strand_id
1 'polypeptide(L)' 'MKGDIFNSKGVRVGIIVGREIFDLNGAKLYDLKGTNIYRPSGELIGHFNDASGSDKRLDKTTDRLFL' A
#
# COMPACT_ATOMS: atom_id res chain seq x y z
N MET A 1 1.13 13.92 0.10
CA MET A 1 1.20 13.09 1.32
C MET A 1 2.19 11.97 1.07
N LYS A 2 3.10 11.69 2.01
CA LYS A 2 4.02 10.56 1.98
C LYS A 2 3.78 9.72 3.24
N GLY A 3 3.84 8.40 3.12
CA GLY A 3 3.52 7.49 4.21
C GLY A 3 4.23 6.15 4.09
N ASP A 4 4.62 5.56 5.20
CA ASP A 4 5.15 4.21 5.21
C ASP A 4 4.01 3.18 5.21
N ILE A 5 4.21 2.07 4.50
CA ILE A 5 3.30 0.93 4.49
C ILE A 5 3.87 -0.17 5.37
N PHE A 6 3.07 -0.62 6.33
CA PHE A 6 3.37 -1.76 7.18
C PHE A 6 2.41 -2.91 6.91
N ASN A 7 2.94 -4.13 6.88
CA ASN A 7 2.12 -5.33 6.82
C ASN A 7 1.42 -5.61 8.16
N SER A 8 0.58 -6.64 8.22
CA SER A 8 -0.16 -7.00 9.43
C SER A 8 0.75 -7.31 10.63
N LYS A 9 2.01 -7.70 10.39
CA LYS A 9 3.05 -7.96 11.40
C LYS A 9 3.82 -6.70 11.84
N GLY A 10 3.54 -5.53 11.26
CA GLY A 10 4.25 -4.29 11.56
C GLY A 10 5.61 -4.16 10.85
N VAL A 11 5.88 -5.00 9.84
CA VAL A 11 7.09 -4.88 9.01
C VAL A 11 6.83 -3.88 7.89
N ARG A 12 7.75 -2.93 7.68
CA ARG A 12 7.67 -1.97 6.58
C ARG A 12 7.87 -2.70 5.25
N VAL A 13 6.95 -2.52 4.32
CA VAL A 13 6.94 -3.23 3.03
C VAL A 13 6.88 -2.30 1.81
N GLY A 14 6.64 -1.00 2.02
CA GLY A 14 6.60 -0.04 0.93
C GLY A 14 6.37 1.38 1.39
N ILE A 15 6.22 2.28 0.43
CA ILE A 15 5.98 3.71 0.64
C ILE A 15 4.82 4.15 -0.24
N ILE A 16 3.96 5.02 0.29
CA ILE A 16 2.97 5.77 -0.49
C ILE A 16 3.52 7.16 -0.76
N VAL A 17 3.45 7.61 -2.01
CA VAL A 17 3.69 9.00 -2.40
C VAL A 17 2.49 9.48 -3.21
N GLY A 18 1.71 10.38 -2.63
CA GLY A 18 0.48 10.86 -3.26
C GLY A 18 -0.55 9.73 -3.42
N ARG A 19 -0.73 9.27 -4.66
CA ARG A 19 -1.64 8.17 -5.04
C ARG A 19 -0.89 6.95 -5.56
N GLU A 20 0.41 6.90 -5.39
CA GLU A 20 1.26 5.84 -5.91
C GLU A 20 1.90 5.07 -4.76
N ILE A 21 2.04 3.77 -4.95
CA ILE A 21 2.64 2.84 -4.00
C ILE A 21 3.92 2.29 -4.62
N PHE A 22 4.99 2.36 -3.86
CA PHE A 22 6.32 1.91 -4.25
C PHE A 22 6.80 0.81 -3.31
N ASP A 23 7.62 -0.09 -3.85
CA ASP A 23 8.42 -1.01 -3.04
C ASP A 23 9.52 -0.26 -2.28
N LEU A 24 10.30 -0.98 -1.48
CA LEU A 24 11.42 -0.40 -0.72
C LEU A 24 12.62 0.01 -1.60
N ASN A 25 12.67 -0.44 -2.86
CA ASN A 25 13.70 -0.08 -3.83
C ASN A 25 13.31 1.16 -4.66
N GLY A 26 12.09 1.67 -4.49
CA GLY A 26 11.55 2.81 -5.25
C GLY A 26 10.88 2.43 -6.58
N ALA A 27 10.65 1.15 -6.84
CA ALA A 27 9.87 0.70 -7.99
C ALA A 27 8.37 0.89 -7.72
N LYS A 28 7.66 1.53 -8.65
CA LYS A 28 6.20 1.69 -8.55
C LYS A 28 5.54 0.31 -8.71
N LEU A 29 4.72 -0.06 -7.72
CA LEU A 29 3.96 -1.31 -7.72
C LEU A 29 2.50 -1.06 -8.10
N TYR A 30 1.86 -0.11 -7.43
CA TYR A 30 0.40 0.02 -7.41
C TYR A 30 -0.07 1.48 -7.39
N ASP A 31 -1.35 1.66 -7.68
CA ASP A 31 -2.07 2.92 -7.51
C ASP A 31 -3.05 2.84 -6.34
N LEU A 32 -3.21 3.95 -5.63
CA LEU A 32 -4.08 4.11 -4.47
C LEU A 32 -5.23 5.06 -4.81
N LYS A 33 -6.47 4.60 -4.60
CA LYS A 33 -7.68 5.42 -4.69
C LYS A 33 -8.47 5.28 -3.40
N GLY A 34 -8.41 6.31 -2.54
CA GLY A 34 -8.94 6.23 -1.19
C GLY A 34 -8.11 5.24 -0.36
N THR A 35 -8.74 4.18 0.13
CA THR A 35 -8.07 3.05 0.81
C THR A 35 -7.79 1.87 -0.11
N ASN A 36 -8.29 1.87 -1.34
CA ASN A 36 -8.21 0.74 -2.27
C ASN A 36 -6.93 0.74 -3.10
N ILE A 37 -6.32 -0.43 -3.24
CA ILE A 37 -5.06 -0.67 -3.94
C ILE A 37 -5.36 -1.32 -5.29
N TYR A 38 -4.82 -0.74 -6.35
CA TYR A 38 -5.02 -1.18 -7.72
C TYR A 38 -3.71 -1.51 -8.41
N ARG A 39 -3.71 -2.52 -9.28
CA ARG A 39 -2.63 -2.69 -10.27
C ARG A 39 -2.61 -1.52 -11.26
N PRO A 40 -1.48 -1.29 -11.95
CA PRO A 40 -1.44 -0.37 -13.09
C PRO A 40 -2.47 -0.71 -14.19
N SER A 41 -2.89 -1.97 -14.30
CA SER A 41 -3.97 -2.40 -15.20
C SER A 41 -5.37 -1.93 -14.80
N GLY A 42 -5.55 -1.43 -13.56
CA GLY A 42 -6.84 -1.03 -13.01
C GLY A 42 -7.56 -2.12 -12.19
N GLU A 43 -6.97 -3.30 -12.02
CA GLU A 43 -7.51 -4.38 -11.18
C GLU A 43 -7.43 -4.01 -9.69
N LEU A 44 -8.54 -4.14 -8.95
CA LEU A 44 -8.57 -4.00 -7.48
C LEU A 44 -7.97 -5.24 -6.84
N ILE A 45 -6.92 -5.07 -6.04
CA ILE A 45 -6.18 -6.19 -5.45
C ILE A 45 -6.11 -6.18 -3.92
N GLY A 46 -6.55 -5.11 -3.28
CA GLY A 46 -6.57 -5.01 -1.83
C GLY A 46 -6.98 -3.64 -1.33
N HIS A 47 -6.87 -3.45 -0.02
CA HIS A 47 -7.18 -2.19 0.62
C HIS A 47 -6.38 -2.00 1.92
N PHE A 48 -6.32 -0.77 2.40
CA PHE A 48 -5.81 -0.43 3.73
C PHE A 48 -6.94 -0.40 4.76
N ASN A 49 -6.63 -0.80 5.99
CA ASN A 49 -7.60 -0.81 7.09
C ASN A 49 -8.01 0.58 7.59
N ASP A 50 -7.16 1.60 7.40
CA ASP A 50 -7.46 2.96 7.87
C ASP A 50 -7.03 4.03 6.86
N ALA A 51 -7.93 4.98 6.61
CA ALA A 51 -7.71 6.16 5.79
C ALA A 51 -6.94 7.26 6.55
N SER A 52 -6.92 7.20 7.88
CA SER A 52 -6.55 8.30 8.77
C SER A 52 -5.21 8.05 9.47
N GLY A 53 -4.12 8.50 8.84
CA GLY A 53 -2.77 8.38 9.38
C GLY A 53 -1.73 8.58 8.28
N SER A 54 -0.57 9.12 8.62
CA SER A 54 0.57 9.15 7.71
C SER A 54 1.00 7.74 7.33
N ASP A 55 0.87 6.79 8.24
CA ASP A 55 1.28 5.40 8.04
C ASP A 55 0.07 4.51 7.72
N LYS A 56 0.25 3.60 6.76
CA LYS A 56 -0.80 2.70 6.29
C LYS A 56 -0.51 1.28 6.70
N ARG A 57 -1.52 0.61 7.27
CA ARG A 57 -1.43 -0.79 7.64
C ARG A 57 -2.29 -1.64 6.72
N LEU A 58 -1.65 -2.65 6.12
CA LEU A 58 -2.34 -3.64 5.31
C LEU A 58 -3.23 -4.52 6.18
N ASP A 59 -4.34 -4.96 5.61
CA ASP A 59 -5.03 -6.13 6.15
C ASP A 59 -4.18 -7.40 5.94
N LYS A 60 -4.49 -8.45 6.70
CA LYS A 60 -3.74 -9.72 6.65
C LYS A 60 -3.80 -10.44 5.30
N THR A 61 -4.88 -10.25 4.53
CA THR A 61 -5.01 -10.84 3.18
C THR A 61 -4.18 -10.09 2.14
N THR A 62 -3.96 -8.79 2.36
CA THR A 62 -3.23 -7.87 1.49
C THR A 62 -1.71 -7.92 1.74
N ASP A 63 -1.24 -8.51 2.85
CA ASP A 63 0.19 -8.77 3.11
C ASP A 63 0.90 -9.44 1.93
N ARG A 64 0.20 -10.31 1.19
CA ARG A 64 0.77 -11.07 0.06
C ARG A 64 1.13 -10.21 -1.16
N LEU A 65 0.64 -8.97 -1.23
CA LEU A 65 0.92 -8.07 -2.35
C LEU A 65 2.36 -7.54 -2.35
N PHE A 66 3.05 -7.60 -1.20
CA PHE A 66 4.40 -7.06 -1.04
C PHE A 66 5.43 -8.14 -0.69
N LEU A 67 5.14 -9.40 -1.04
CA LEU A 67 6.06 -10.53 -0.92
C LEU A 67 7.11 -10.54 -2.04
#